data_AF-I9KVF7-F1
#
_entry.id   AF-I9KVF7-F1
#
_cell.length_a   1.000
_cell.length_b   1.000
_cell.length_c   1.000
_cell.angle_alpha   90.00
_cell.angle_beta   90.00
_cell.angle_gamma   90.00
#
_symmetry.space_group_name_H-M   'P 1'
#
loop_
_entity.id
_entity.type
_entity.pdbx_description
1 polymer ?
#
loop_
_entity_poly.entity_id
_entity_poly.type
_entity_poly.pdbx_seq_one_letter_code
_entity_poly.pdbx_strand_id
1 'polypeptide(L)'
;MEEEINYQKENILFISNEQIDIDSDEYKNKEEYDKLKIRSKIEPWLTAIFQSEHLSLLVGQGLSIALSDAGNLMSKMEFNNEVYKSKINNMADEEAKNMRGCSANFEDTFRVAMELLKGYEILGDLDNMRNLEDEINEQLKKFLTGIIEGEKKFLKKVQDEASKKDGENLLMLLKNFLISFASRTATRDRLNIFTTNYDRFIEYGLDEAGILILDRFIGKLKPIMRFHRIDLDYHYNPPGIRGEPRYVEGVVRFAKLHGSIDWEFDGDRIVKTPISFGEMPNEDFFKNPFEKVVIYPNSSKAVETAFFPYSELFRDFSTAICRPNSVLVTYGYGFGDSHINRIILDMLTIPSTHLVIISRDLAYGRIKRFIKQCNLSQLTLLIGKDLADFSILTKFYLPKPAIDRITERQVAILEKRGKLSKENDNNIFPIKEGVNSEL
;
A
#
# COMPACT_ATOMS: atom_id res chain seq x y z
N MET A 1 -15.02 -30.80 7.92
CA MET A 1 -14.86 -29.87 9.05
C MET A 1 -14.35 -28.59 8.42
N GLU A 2 -15.21 -27.57 8.30
CA GLU A 2 -14.72 -26.24 7.95
C GLU A 2 -13.89 -25.78 9.14
N GLU A 3 -12.57 -25.63 8.97
CA GLU A 3 -11.72 -25.07 10.01
C GLU A 3 -12.09 -23.59 10.17
N GLU A 4 -12.87 -23.30 11.21
CA GLU A 4 -13.29 -21.95 11.52
C GLU A 4 -12.10 -21.21 12.14
N ILE A 5 -11.59 -20.18 11.45
CA ILE A 5 -10.49 -19.34 11.93
C ILE A 5 -10.89 -18.75 13.30
N ASN A 6 -10.04 -18.96 14.31
CA ASN A 6 -10.21 -18.39 15.63
C ASN A 6 -9.79 -16.91 15.62
N TYR A 7 -10.79 -16.02 15.53
CA TYR A 7 -10.62 -14.56 15.58
C TYR A 7 -10.51 -13.98 17.00
N GLN A 8 -10.52 -14.80 18.05
CA GLN A 8 -10.34 -14.32 19.43
C GLN A 8 -8.86 -14.15 19.82
N LYS A 9 -7.96 -14.69 19.00
CA LYS A 9 -6.51 -14.59 19.17
C LYS A 9 -6.02 -13.17 18.87
N GLU A 10 -4.95 -12.74 19.55
CA GLU A 10 -4.36 -11.41 19.32
C GLU A 10 -3.63 -11.38 17.98
N ASN A 11 -2.95 -12.48 17.66
CA ASN A 11 -2.31 -12.68 16.37
C ASN A 11 -2.93 -13.88 15.64
N ILE A 12 -3.26 -13.68 14.36
CA ILE A 12 -3.84 -14.69 13.47
C ILE A 12 -2.82 -14.95 12.37
N LEU A 13 -2.13 -16.07 12.49
CA LEU A 13 -1.28 -16.63 11.44
C LEU A 13 -2.01 -17.79 10.78
N PHE A 14 -2.45 -17.60 9.53
CA PHE A 14 -3.11 -18.65 8.75
C PHE A 14 -2.31 -18.89 7.46
N ILE A 15 -1.72 -20.07 7.33
CA ILE A 15 -0.85 -20.47 6.23
C ILE A 15 -1.20 -21.91 5.83
N SER A 16 -1.24 -22.20 4.53
CA SER A 16 -1.40 -23.57 4.01
C SER A 16 -2.62 -24.34 4.59
N ASN A 17 -3.76 -23.65 4.73
CA ASN A 17 -4.98 -24.17 5.35
C ASN A 17 -4.89 -24.47 6.85
N GLU A 18 -3.87 -23.98 7.57
CA GLU A 18 -3.71 -24.20 9.00
C GLU A 18 -3.57 -22.86 9.74
N GLN A 19 -4.27 -22.73 10.88
CA GLN A 19 -4.03 -21.63 11.80
C GLN A 19 -2.95 -22.01 12.81
N ILE A 20 -1.79 -21.35 12.72
CA ILE A 20 -0.67 -21.55 13.64
C ILE A 20 -0.88 -20.68 14.88
N ASP A 21 -0.98 -21.32 16.05
CA ASP A 21 -1.17 -20.63 17.33
C ASP A 21 0.14 -20.07 17.87
N ILE A 22 0.55 -18.91 17.35
CA ILE A 22 1.76 -18.21 17.81
C ILE A 22 1.60 -17.56 19.18
N ASP A 23 0.37 -17.51 19.72
CA ASP A 23 0.10 -17.01 21.06
C ASP A 23 0.42 -18.07 22.15
N SER A 24 0.72 -19.31 21.75
CA SER A 24 1.12 -20.41 22.64
C SER A 24 2.54 -20.24 23.20
N ASP A 25 2.83 -20.90 24.32
CA ASP A 25 4.14 -20.84 25.00
C ASP A 25 5.30 -21.34 24.13
N GLU A 26 5.03 -22.13 23.08
CA GLU A 26 6.05 -22.61 22.14
C GLU A 26 6.75 -21.47 21.39
N TYR A 27 6.00 -20.42 21.06
CA TYR A 27 6.45 -19.26 20.30
C TYR A 27 6.75 -18.05 21.18
N LYS A 28 6.83 -18.23 22.51
CA LYS A 28 7.15 -17.17 23.47
C LYS A 28 8.39 -17.52 24.28
N ASN A 29 9.31 -16.55 24.40
CA ASN A 29 10.45 -16.60 25.31
C ASN A 29 10.27 -15.53 26.38
N LYS A 30 9.92 -15.93 27.62
CA LYS A 30 9.72 -14.99 28.75
C LYS A 30 8.77 -13.83 28.40
N GLU A 31 7.59 -14.17 27.89
CA GLU A 31 6.51 -13.25 27.49
C GLU A 31 6.72 -12.48 26.16
N GLU A 32 7.91 -12.50 25.56
CA GLU A 32 8.15 -11.94 24.22
C GLU A 32 8.02 -13.01 23.13
N TYR A 33 7.47 -12.65 21.97
CA TYR A 33 7.37 -13.56 20.82
C TYR A 33 8.75 -13.91 20.25
N ASP A 34 9.02 -15.20 20.07
CA ASP A 34 10.22 -15.72 19.43
C ASP A 34 10.11 -15.52 17.90
N LYS A 35 10.57 -14.35 17.47
CA LYS A 35 10.51 -13.93 16.05
C LYS A 35 11.26 -14.88 15.13
N LEU A 36 12.30 -15.57 15.60
CA LEU A 36 13.06 -16.51 14.78
C LEU A 36 12.28 -17.81 14.53
N LYS A 37 11.61 -18.34 15.56
CA LYS A 37 10.71 -19.50 15.38
C LYS A 37 9.55 -19.16 14.45
N ILE A 38 8.92 -18.00 14.64
CA ILE A 38 7.81 -17.56 13.78
C ILE A 38 8.30 -17.38 12.33
N ARG A 39 9.45 -16.73 12.14
CA ARG A 39 10.09 -16.54 10.83
C ARG A 39 10.29 -17.85 10.07
N SER A 40 10.70 -18.92 10.76
CA SER A 40 10.92 -20.24 10.13
C SER A 40 9.67 -20.81 9.43
N LYS A 41 8.47 -20.35 9.84
CA LYS A 41 7.19 -20.70 9.21
C LYS A 41 6.79 -19.70 8.12
N ILE A 42 6.97 -18.41 8.38
CA ILE A 42 6.47 -17.34 7.50
C ILE A 42 7.38 -17.13 6.27
N GLU A 43 8.69 -17.00 6.47
CA GLU A 43 9.62 -16.60 5.40
C GLU A 43 9.63 -17.61 4.24
N PRO A 44 9.68 -18.95 4.45
CA PRO A 44 9.64 -19.90 3.35
C PRO A 44 8.34 -19.82 2.54
N TRP A 45 7.21 -19.65 3.24
CA TRP A 45 5.90 -19.54 2.61
C TRP A 45 5.77 -18.27 1.76
N LEU A 46 6.14 -17.11 2.32
CA LEU A 46 6.14 -15.85 1.58
C LEU A 46 7.13 -15.87 0.41
N THR A 47 8.28 -16.53 0.59
CA THR A 47 9.26 -16.70 -0.50
C THR A 47 8.65 -17.47 -1.66
N ALA A 48 7.94 -18.58 -1.39
CA ALA A 48 7.24 -19.34 -2.43
C ALA A 48 6.17 -18.50 -3.13
N ILE A 49 5.37 -17.74 -2.37
CA ILE A 49 4.33 -16.86 -2.89
C ILE A 49 4.93 -15.76 -3.79
N PHE A 50 6.05 -15.16 -3.39
CA PHE A 50 6.66 -14.06 -4.13
C PHE A 50 7.29 -14.54 -5.45
N GLN A 51 7.54 -15.84 -5.60
CA GLN A 51 7.99 -16.46 -6.86
C GLN A 51 6.85 -16.82 -7.82
N SER A 52 5.61 -16.47 -7.49
CA SER A 52 4.45 -16.58 -8.39
C SER A 52 4.67 -15.88 -9.73
N GLU A 53 3.98 -16.36 -10.76
CA GLU A 53 4.08 -15.81 -12.13
C GLU A 53 3.69 -14.33 -12.18
N HIS A 54 2.59 -13.99 -11.51
CA HIS A 54 2.08 -12.64 -11.38
C HIS A 54 1.95 -12.27 -9.91
N LEU A 55 2.59 -11.16 -9.52
CA LEU A 55 2.56 -10.64 -8.16
C LEU A 55 2.09 -9.18 -8.19
N SER A 56 1.12 -8.89 -7.34
CA SER A 56 0.63 -7.54 -7.08
C SER A 56 0.69 -7.24 -5.59
N LEU A 57 1.04 -6.01 -5.25
CA LEU A 57 1.03 -5.48 -3.89
C LEU A 57 0.02 -4.34 -3.83
N LEU A 58 -0.99 -4.44 -2.96
CA LEU A 58 -1.91 -3.35 -2.64
C LEU A 58 -1.55 -2.79 -1.26
N VAL A 59 -1.08 -1.55 -1.23
CA VAL A 59 -0.75 -0.85 0.01
C VAL A 59 -1.89 0.09 0.39
N GLY A 60 -2.34 0.02 1.64
CA GLY A 60 -3.29 0.97 2.20
C GLY A 60 -2.67 1.90 3.24
N GLN A 61 -3.54 2.65 3.93
CA GLN A 61 -3.14 3.70 4.85
C GLN A 61 -2.32 3.19 6.05
N GLY A 62 -2.37 1.88 6.34
CA GLY A 62 -1.55 1.28 7.39
C GLY A 62 -0.04 1.54 7.21
N LEU A 63 0.45 1.67 5.96
CA LEU A 63 1.84 2.07 5.71
C LEU A 63 2.09 3.52 6.16
N SER A 64 1.25 4.47 5.72
CA SER A 64 1.40 5.88 6.04
C SER A 64 1.34 6.12 7.56
N ILE A 65 0.43 5.42 8.25
CA ILE A 65 0.32 5.44 9.71
C ILE A 65 1.62 4.92 10.35
N ALA A 66 2.17 3.80 9.86
CA ALA A 66 3.39 3.23 10.41
C ALA A 66 4.63 4.13 10.20
N LEU A 67 4.69 4.86 9.09
CA LEU A 67 5.85 5.72 8.77
C LEU A 67 5.79 7.11 9.41
N SER A 68 4.60 7.67 9.58
CA SER A 68 4.44 9.09 9.96
C SER A 68 3.63 9.33 11.25
N ASP A 69 3.14 8.28 11.91
CA ASP A 69 2.18 8.34 13.03
C ASP A 69 0.93 9.19 12.70
N ALA A 70 0.59 9.28 11.41
CA ALA A 70 -0.47 10.13 10.90
C ALA A 70 -1.89 9.56 11.15
N GLY A 71 -2.12 8.98 12.32
CA GLY A 71 -3.36 8.29 12.71
C GLY A 71 -4.63 9.14 12.61
N ASN A 72 -4.52 10.47 12.46
CA ASN A 72 -5.64 11.40 12.38
C ASN A 72 -5.92 11.99 10.99
N LEU A 73 -5.20 11.64 9.92
CA LEU A 73 -5.43 12.27 8.61
C LEU A 73 -6.78 11.94 7.96
N MET A 74 -7.47 10.87 8.39
CA MET A 74 -8.74 10.42 7.80
C MET A 74 -9.96 10.66 8.71
N SER A 75 -9.85 11.62 9.62
CA SER A 75 -11.01 12.11 10.39
C SER A 75 -12.07 12.69 9.45
N LYS A 76 -13.34 12.66 9.86
CA LYS A 76 -14.43 13.29 9.12
C LYS A 76 -14.12 14.75 8.82
N MET A 77 -14.60 15.26 7.68
CA MET A 77 -14.61 16.69 7.43
C MET A 77 -15.54 17.39 8.43
N GLU A 78 -15.10 18.53 8.95
CA GLU A 78 -15.91 19.35 9.86
C GLU A 78 -16.49 20.53 9.10
N PHE A 79 -17.83 20.61 9.08
CA PHE A 79 -18.57 21.73 8.49
C PHE A 79 -19.13 22.65 9.57
N ASN A 80 -19.15 23.95 9.28
CA ASN A 80 -19.56 24.99 10.23
C ASN A 80 -21.07 25.27 10.16
N ASN A 81 -21.66 25.19 8.97
CA ASN A 81 -23.07 25.52 8.78
C ASN A 81 -24.00 24.35 9.15
N GLU A 82 -24.81 24.55 10.18
CA GLU A 82 -25.75 23.53 10.69
C GLU A 82 -26.81 23.07 9.66
N VAL A 83 -27.11 23.89 8.63
CA VAL A 83 -28.11 23.59 7.59
C VAL A 83 -27.75 22.33 6.80
N TYR A 84 -26.48 22.19 6.39
CA TYR A 84 -26.01 21.02 5.63
C TYR A 84 -25.13 20.07 6.45
N LYS A 85 -24.44 20.53 7.49
CA LYS A 85 -23.60 19.69 8.36
C LYS A 85 -24.37 18.49 8.90
N SER A 86 -25.56 18.72 9.43
CA SER A 86 -26.41 17.65 9.99
C SER A 86 -26.83 16.63 8.92
N LYS A 87 -27.20 17.11 7.72
CA LYS A 87 -27.56 16.26 6.58
C LYS A 87 -26.39 15.40 6.12
N ILE A 88 -25.22 16.02 5.93
CA ILE A 88 -24.01 15.34 5.46
C ILE A 88 -23.59 14.27 6.47
N ASN A 89 -23.49 14.61 7.75
CA ASN A 89 -23.06 13.67 8.78
C ASN A 89 -24.02 12.50 8.94
N ASN A 90 -25.33 12.75 8.95
CA ASN A 90 -26.34 11.71 9.09
C ASN A 90 -26.29 10.72 7.92
N MET A 91 -26.28 11.24 6.68
CA MET A 91 -26.22 10.39 5.48
C MET A 91 -24.91 9.60 5.41
N ALA A 92 -23.77 10.27 5.66
CA ALA A 92 -22.47 9.61 5.65
C ALA A 92 -22.38 8.49 6.71
N ASP A 93 -22.87 8.73 7.93
CA ASP A 93 -22.89 7.71 8.98
C ASP A 93 -23.87 6.57 8.68
N GLU A 94 -25.03 6.87 8.09
CA GLU A 94 -25.99 5.84 7.68
C GLU A 94 -25.39 4.90 6.63
N GLU A 95 -24.79 5.46 5.57
CA GLU A 95 -24.14 4.67 4.52
C GLU A 95 -22.92 3.92 5.06
N ALA A 96 -22.11 4.55 5.91
CA ALA A 96 -20.96 3.91 6.54
C ALA A 96 -21.38 2.73 7.44
N LYS A 97 -22.46 2.88 8.21
CA LYS A 97 -23.03 1.79 9.01
C LYS A 97 -23.57 0.66 8.13
N ASN A 98 -24.29 0.98 7.07
CA ASN A 98 -24.87 -0.01 6.17
C ASN A 98 -23.82 -0.80 5.38
N MET A 99 -22.76 -0.13 4.89
CA MET A 99 -21.71 -0.78 4.09
C MET A 99 -20.62 -1.43 4.94
N ARG A 100 -20.20 -0.76 6.02
CA ARG A 100 -18.99 -1.11 6.77
C ARG A 100 -19.23 -1.34 8.26
N GLY A 101 -20.40 -0.99 8.81
CA GLY A 101 -20.66 -1.12 10.25
C GLY A 101 -19.80 -0.22 11.13
N CYS A 102 -19.32 0.90 10.60
CA CYS A 102 -18.49 1.87 11.30
C CYS A 102 -19.03 3.30 11.13
N SER A 103 -18.44 4.27 11.85
CA SER A 103 -18.68 5.68 11.58
C SER A 103 -18.09 6.09 10.23
N ALA A 104 -18.65 7.14 9.63
CA ALA A 104 -18.09 7.76 8.43
C ALA A 104 -16.65 8.25 8.67
N ASN A 105 -15.83 8.16 7.64
CA ASN A 105 -14.49 8.74 7.58
C ASN A 105 -14.49 9.99 6.68
N PHE A 106 -13.32 10.60 6.49
CA PHE A 106 -13.11 11.71 5.55
C PHE A 106 -13.77 11.47 4.19
N GLU A 107 -13.56 10.29 3.62
CA GLU A 107 -14.02 9.94 2.27
C GLU A 107 -15.53 9.89 2.15
N ASP A 108 -16.22 9.28 3.12
CA ASP A 108 -17.69 9.23 3.12
C ASP A 108 -18.29 10.63 3.21
N THR A 109 -17.76 11.44 4.13
CA THR A 109 -18.21 12.80 4.35
C THR A 109 -17.95 13.67 3.11
N PHE A 110 -16.79 13.52 2.48
CA PHE A 110 -16.46 14.25 1.26
C PHE A 110 -17.36 13.88 0.09
N ARG A 111 -17.65 12.59 -0.10
CA ARG A 111 -18.57 12.11 -1.14
C ARG A 111 -19.98 12.68 -0.94
N VAL A 112 -20.52 12.64 0.27
CA VAL A 112 -21.87 13.16 0.54
C VAL A 112 -21.91 14.69 0.37
N ALA A 113 -20.85 15.40 0.78
CA ALA A 113 -20.74 16.85 0.55
C ALA A 113 -20.74 17.18 -0.95
N MET A 114 -20.03 16.39 -1.75
CA MET A 114 -20.00 16.46 -3.21
C MET A 114 -21.38 16.26 -3.85
N GLU A 115 -22.08 15.19 -3.47
CA GLU A 115 -23.44 14.90 -3.94
C GLU A 115 -24.41 16.04 -3.58
N LEU A 116 -24.29 16.59 -2.36
CA LEU A 116 -25.11 17.72 -1.91
C LEU A 116 -24.80 19.02 -2.66
N LEU A 117 -23.52 19.31 -2.93
CA LEU A 117 -23.10 20.48 -3.72
C LEU A 117 -23.75 20.45 -5.11
N LYS A 118 -23.70 19.29 -5.78
CA LYS A 118 -24.38 19.09 -7.07
C LYS A 118 -25.90 19.25 -6.93
N GLY A 119 -26.48 18.78 -5.81
CA GLY A 119 -27.88 18.99 -5.49
C GLY A 119 -28.27 20.47 -5.41
N TYR A 120 -27.47 21.29 -4.73
CA TYR A 120 -27.71 22.75 -4.66
C TYR A 120 -27.57 23.44 -6.01
N GLU A 121 -26.58 23.03 -6.82
CA GLU A 121 -26.43 23.53 -8.20
C GLU A 121 -27.68 23.25 -9.04
N ILE A 122 -28.22 22.03 -8.97
CA ILE A 122 -29.44 21.63 -9.69
C ILE A 122 -30.67 22.41 -9.21
N LEU A 123 -30.78 22.66 -7.90
CA LEU A 123 -31.89 23.41 -7.32
C LEU A 123 -31.77 24.93 -7.51
N GLY A 124 -30.63 25.42 -8.02
CA GLY A 124 -30.36 26.85 -8.18
C GLY A 124 -30.12 27.61 -6.86
N ASP A 125 -29.80 26.89 -5.78
CA ASP A 125 -29.49 27.48 -4.47
C ASP A 125 -28.01 27.92 -4.42
N LEU A 126 -27.74 29.04 -5.08
CA LEU A 126 -26.38 29.55 -5.29
C LEU A 126 -25.68 29.95 -3.99
N ASP A 127 -26.42 30.36 -2.96
CA ASP A 127 -25.83 30.79 -1.69
C ASP A 127 -25.30 29.59 -0.90
N ASN A 128 -26.12 28.54 -0.74
CA ASN A 128 -25.66 27.32 -0.08
C ASN A 128 -24.63 26.56 -0.91
N MET A 129 -24.72 26.61 -2.24
CA MET A 129 -23.71 26.05 -3.14
C MET A 129 -22.33 26.67 -2.87
N ARG A 130 -22.21 28.00 -2.95
CA ARG A 130 -20.94 28.70 -2.77
C ARG A 130 -20.35 28.49 -1.38
N ASN A 131 -21.18 28.60 -0.33
CA ASN A 131 -20.73 28.39 1.04
C ASN A 131 -20.22 26.96 1.27
N LEU A 132 -20.92 25.95 0.73
CA LEU A 132 -20.50 24.55 0.84
C LEU A 132 -19.20 24.30 0.05
N GLU A 133 -19.07 24.89 -1.15
CA GLU A 133 -17.86 24.78 -1.96
C GLU A 133 -16.64 25.39 -1.26
N ASP A 134 -16.79 26.58 -0.65
CA ASP A 134 -15.74 27.23 0.13
C ASP A 134 -15.32 26.36 1.33
N GLU A 135 -16.28 25.81 2.08
CA GLU A 135 -15.97 24.90 3.20
C GLU A 135 -15.29 23.61 2.72
N ILE A 136 -15.72 23.02 1.59
CA ILE A 136 -15.06 21.86 0.99
C ILE A 136 -13.61 22.20 0.63
N ASN A 137 -13.37 23.35 0.00
CA ASN A 137 -12.02 23.81 -0.36
C ASN A 137 -11.14 23.99 0.88
N GLU A 138 -11.66 24.55 1.97
CA GLU A 138 -10.92 24.68 3.24
C GLU A 138 -10.56 23.31 3.83
N GLN A 139 -11.50 22.36 3.86
CA GLN A 139 -11.27 21.02 4.40
C GLN A 139 -10.29 20.22 3.55
N LEU A 140 -10.39 20.30 2.22
CA LEU A 140 -9.41 19.70 1.29
C LEU A 140 -8.02 20.31 1.48
N LYS A 141 -7.92 21.63 1.63
CA LYS A 141 -6.63 22.29 1.89
C LYS A 141 -6.00 21.78 3.20
N LYS A 142 -6.79 21.67 4.28
CA LYS A 142 -6.32 21.11 5.56
C LYS A 142 -5.86 19.65 5.41
N PHE A 143 -6.62 18.84 4.68
CA PHE A 143 -6.29 17.44 4.41
C PHE A 143 -4.98 17.30 3.65
N LEU A 144 -4.83 18.01 2.53
CA LEU A 144 -3.61 18.01 1.72
C LEU A 144 -2.39 18.48 2.50
N THR A 145 -2.54 19.57 3.25
CA THR A 145 -1.49 20.10 4.13
C THR A 145 -1.09 19.05 5.16
N GLY A 146 -2.05 18.37 5.78
CA GLY A 146 -1.80 17.30 6.74
C GLY A 146 -1.01 16.13 6.15
N ILE A 147 -1.28 15.75 4.89
CA ILE A 147 -0.51 14.70 4.19
C ILE A 147 0.95 15.13 4.01
N ILE A 148 1.20 16.34 3.51
CA ILE A 148 2.56 16.87 3.31
C ILE A 148 3.29 17.02 4.66
N GLU A 149 2.59 17.42 5.71
CA GLU A 149 3.16 17.41 7.07
C GLU A 149 3.54 16.00 7.53
N GLY A 150 2.78 14.98 7.15
CA GLY A 150 3.12 13.57 7.37
C GLY A 150 4.42 13.18 6.67
N GLU A 151 4.57 13.54 5.38
CA GLU A 151 5.80 13.34 4.62
C GLU A 151 6.99 14.08 5.26
N LYS A 152 6.78 15.34 5.70
CA LYS A 152 7.80 16.15 6.38
C LYS A 152 8.23 15.55 7.72
N LYS A 153 7.28 15.06 8.52
CA LYS A 153 7.55 14.37 9.79
C LYS A 153 8.39 13.13 9.57
N PHE A 154 8.09 12.34 8.54
CA PHE A 154 8.90 11.19 8.16
C PHE A 154 10.33 11.60 7.81
N LEU A 155 10.53 12.61 6.95
CA LEU A 155 11.88 13.09 6.63
C LEU A 155 12.66 13.53 7.87
N LYS A 156 12.00 14.23 8.80
CA LYS A 156 12.62 14.63 10.06
C LYS A 156 13.04 13.42 10.90
N LYS A 157 12.17 12.40 11.02
CA LYS A 157 12.52 11.15 11.72
C LYS A 157 13.74 10.47 11.10
N VAL A 158 13.79 10.38 9.77
CA VAL A 158 14.92 9.80 9.04
C VAL A 158 16.23 10.56 9.32
N GLN A 159 16.20 11.90 9.35
CA GLN A 159 17.37 12.73 9.66
C GLN A 159 17.81 12.59 11.13
N ASP A 160 16.85 12.58 12.06
CA ASP A 160 17.10 12.41 13.50
C ASP A 160 17.68 11.02 13.81
N GLU A 161 17.22 9.97 13.11
CA GLU A 161 17.71 8.60 13.24
C GLU A 161 19.09 8.39 12.60
N ALA A 162 19.36 9.01 11.46
CA ALA A 162 20.69 8.97 10.83
C ALA A 162 21.79 9.53 11.74
N SER A 163 21.43 10.41 12.67
CA SER A 163 22.34 10.99 13.67
C SER A 163 22.63 10.06 14.85
N LYS A 164 21.86 8.98 15.03
CA LYS A 164 22.01 8.01 16.13
C LYS A 164 22.68 6.75 15.60
N LYS A 165 23.79 6.32 16.22
CA LYS A 165 24.56 5.12 15.80
C LYS A 165 23.76 3.81 15.83
N ASP A 166 22.71 3.73 16.65
CA ASP A 166 21.91 2.51 16.89
C ASP A 166 20.41 2.70 16.54
N GLY A 167 20.05 3.78 15.83
CA GLY A 167 18.67 4.02 15.43
C GLY A 167 18.21 3.07 14.31
N GLU A 168 16.99 2.54 14.42
CA GLU A 168 16.36 1.87 13.27
C GLU A 168 16.21 2.88 12.15
N ASN A 169 16.90 2.70 11.02
CA ASN A 169 16.75 3.62 9.89
C ASN A 169 15.42 3.34 9.17
N LEU A 170 14.40 4.17 9.43
CA LEU A 170 13.06 4.00 8.86
C LEU A 170 13.05 4.02 7.34
N LEU A 171 13.91 4.81 6.70
CA LEU A 171 14.09 4.80 5.24
C LEU A 171 14.66 3.47 4.75
N MET A 172 15.64 2.90 5.47
CA MET A 172 16.16 1.57 5.15
C MET A 172 15.07 0.50 5.27
N LEU A 173 14.18 0.60 6.26
CA LEU A 173 13.04 -0.31 6.38
C LEU A 173 12.09 -0.15 5.19
N LEU A 174 11.74 1.06 4.79
CA LEU A 174 10.92 1.31 3.61
C LEU A 174 11.56 0.74 2.33
N LYS A 175 12.85 0.96 2.13
CA LYS A 175 13.60 0.37 1.01
C LYS A 175 13.56 -1.15 1.06
N ASN A 176 13.86 -1.76 2.21
CA ASN A 176 13.86 -3.22 2.35
C ASN A 176 12.47 -3.83 2.11
N PHE A 177 11.42 -3.17 2.60
CA PHE A 177 10.03 -3.55 2.33
C PHE A 177 9.79 -3.58 0.82
N LEU A 178 10.05 -2.48 0.10
CA LEU A 178 9.80 -2.40 -1.34
C LEU A 178 10.68 -3.36 -2.16
N ILE A 179 11.97 -3.47 -1.81
CA ILE A 179 12.92 -4.37 -2.48
C ILE A 179 12.50 -5.83 -2.32
N SER A 180 11.94 -6.23 -1.17
CA SER A 180 11.50 -7.62 -0.94
C SER A 180 10.46 -8.08 -1.96
N PHE A 181 9.56 -7.18 -2.38
CA PHE A 181 8.57 -7.45 -3.42
C PHE A 181 9.12 -7.25 -4.84
N ALA A 182 9.94 -6.21 -5.05
CA ALA A 182 10.43 -5.83 -6.38
C ALA A 182 11.53 -6.76 -6.93
N SER A 183 12.20 -7.51 -6.05
CA SER A 183 13.30 -8.43 -6.38
C SER A 183 12.80 -9.71 -7.05
N ARG A 184 12.36 -9.59 -8.30
CA ARG A 184 11.82 -10.70 -9.10
C ARG A 184 12.82 -11.15 -10.16
N THR A 185 12.83 -12.44 -10.46
CA THR A 185 13.64 -12.99 -11.55
C THR A 185 13.14 -12.47 -12.89
N ALA A 186 14.05 -12.23 -13.84
CA ALA A 186 13.71 -11.64 -15.15
C ALA A 186 12.74 -12.49 -16.00
N THR A 187 12.51 -13.76 -15.64
CA THR A 187 11.54 -14.65 -16.29
C THR A 187 10.11 -14.49 -15.76
N ARG A 188 9.91 -13.71 -14.69
CA ARG A 188 8.61 -13.44 -14.08
C ARG A 188 8.11 -12.06 -14.51
N ASP A 189 6.79 -11.88 -14.51
CA ASP A 189 6.20 -10.58 -14.79
C ASP A 189 6.65 -9.55 -13.74
N ARG A 190 6.66 -8.26 -14.10
CA ARG A 190 7.00 -7.18 -13.17
C ARG A 190 6.05 -7.18 -11.97
N LEU A 191 6.53 -6.75 -10.81
CA LEU A 191 5.66 -6.45 -9.69
C LEU A 191 4.70 -5.31 -10.08
N ASN A 192 3.42 -5.49 -9.79
CA ASN A 192 2.44 -4.39 -9.82
C ASN A 192 2.23 -3.87 -8.41
N ILE A 193 2.47 -2.58 -8.19
CA ILE A 193 2.19 -1.90 -6.92
C ILE A 193 0.97 -1.01 -7.12
N PHE A 194 -0.05 -1.25 -6.32
CA PHE A 194 -1.25 -0.45 -6.22
C PHE A 194 -1.31 0.19 -4.85
N THR A 195 -1.86 1.40 -4.77
CA THR A 195 -2.12 2.03 -3.47
C THR A 195 -3.39 2.87 -3.50
N THR A 196 -4.08 2.89 -2.36
CA THR A 196 -5.19 3.81 -2.09
C THR A 196 -4.71 5.11 -1.45
N ASN A 197 -3.40 5.21 -1.15
CA ASN A 197 -2.86 6.34 -0.40
C ASN A 197 -2.58 7.53 -1.30
N TYR A 198 -2.95 8.71 -0.82
CA TYR A 198 -2.71 9.99 -1.51
C TYR A 198 -1.26 10.47 -1.36
N ASP A 199 -0.61 10.15 -0.24
CA ASP A 199 0.81 10.43 0.04
C ASP A 199 1.76 9.73 -0.93
N ARG A 200 3.04 10.15 -0.93
CA ARG A 200 4.04 9.69 -1.89
C ARG A 200 5.14 8.82 -1.28
N PHE A 201 4.87 8.16 -0.14
CA PHE A 201 5.87 7.35 0.56
C PHE A 201 6.43 6.22 -0.32
N ILE A 202 5.58 5.57 -1.12
CA ILE A 202 5.98 4.48 -2.00
C ILE A 202 6.92 5.01 -3.08
N GLU A 203 6.56 6.11 -3.75
CA GLU A 203 7.41 6.71 -4.78
C GLU A 203 8.77 7.13 -4.22
N TYR A 204 8.77 7.84 -3.11
CA TYR A 204 10.00 8.24 -2.43
C TYR A 204 10.86 7.03 -2.06
N GLY A 205 10.26 5.97 -1.52
CA GLY A 205 10.96 4.73 -1.18
C GLY A 205 11.51 3.98 -2.40
N LEU A 206 10.81 4.00 -3.53
CA LEU A 206 11.26 3.38 -4.78
C LEU A 206 12.44 4.16 -5.39
N ASP A 207 12.36 5.49 -5.41
CA ASP A 207 13.45 6.37 -5.88
C ASP A 207 14.71 6.17 -5.03
N GLU A 208 14.57 6.18 -3.69
CA GLU A 208 15.68 5.95 -2.75
C GLU A 208 16.24 4.52 -2.79
N ALA A 209 15.45 3.55 -3.27
CA ALA A 209 15.88 2.17 -3.51
C ALA A 209 16.54 1.99 -4.90
N GLY A 210 16.47 2.99 -5.78
CA GLY A 210 16.92 2.87 -7.18
C GLY A 210 16.02 1.97 -8.03
N ILE A 211 14.74 1.82 -7.66
CA ILE A 211 13.76 1.04 -8.39
C ILE A 211 13.00 1.96 -9.34
N LEU A 212 13.02 1.63 -10.63
CA LEU A 212 12.35 2.40 -11.68
C LEU A 212 10.85 2.15 -11.68
N ILE A 213 10.08 3.23 -11.81
CA ILE A 213 8.62 3.21 -11.87
C ILE A 213 8.14 3.25 -13.32
N LEU A 214 7.24 2.33 -13.66
CA LEU A 214 6.38 2.37 -14.84
C LEU A 214 4.97 2.75 -14.39
N ASP A 215 4.60 4.02 -14.54
CA ASP A 215 3.24 4.52 -14.31
C ASP A 215 2.64 5.06 -15.62
N ARG A 216 1.47 5.72 -15.52
CA ARG A 216 0.77 6.29 -16.69
C ARG A 216 1.24 7.69 -17.07
N PHE A 217 2.18 8.30 -16.33
CA PHE A 217 2.61 9.65 -16.59
C PHE A 217 3.77 9.69 -17.58
N ILE A 218 3.58 10.39 -18.69
CA ILE A 218 4.62 10.58 -19.70
C ILE A 218 5.08 12.04 -19.69
N GLY A 219 6.40 12.23 -19.64
CA GLY A 219 7.05 13.53 -19.66
C GLY A 219 7.99 13.67 -18.46
N LYS A 220 9.06 14.43 -18.63
CA LYS A 220 10.06 14.67 -17.57
C LYS A 220 9.89 16.00 -16.84
N LEU A 221 9.36 17.01 -17.54
CA LEU A 221 9.18 18.37 -16.99
C LEU A 221 7.75 18.62 -16.51
N LYS A 222 6.78 18.17 -17.31
CA LYS A 222 5.35 18.22 -16.99
C LYS A 222 4.75 16.87 -17.36
N PRO A 223 4.84 15.86 -16.47
CA PRO A 223 4.30 14.53 -16.74
C PRO A 223 2.78 14.60 -16.92
N ILE A 224 2.26 14.00 -18.00
CA ILE A 224 0.83 13.97 -18.34
C ILE A 224 0.35 12.52 -18.31
N MET A 225 -0.77 12.25 -17.64
CA MET A 225 -1.36 10.92 -17.59
C MET A 225 -1.88 10.48 -18.96
N ARG A 226 -1.59 9.24 -19.34
CA ARG A 226 -2.05 8.61 -20.58
C ARG A 226 -3.06 7.51 -20.27
N PHE A 227 -4.19 7.58 -20.96
CA PHE A 227 -5.29 6.62 -20.80
C PHE A 227 -5.22 5.46 -21.78
N HIS A 228 -4.60 5.68 -22.95
CA HIS A 228 -4.34 4.63 -23.91
C HIS A 228 -3.33 3.62 -23.35
N ARG A 229 -3.70 2.34 -23.41
CA ARG A 229 -2.85 1.23 -22.97
C ARG A 229 -1.75 0.99 -24.01
N ILE A 230 -0.52 1.38 -23.67
CA ILE A 230 0.68 0.99 -24.38
C ILE A 230 1.60 0.34 -23.34
N ASP A 231 1.95 -0.93 -23.55
CA ASP A 231 2.82 -1.66 -22.65
C ASP A 231 4.28 -1.26 -22.92
N LEU A 232 4.73 -0.20 -22.26
CA LEU A 232 6.13 0.23 -22.24
C LEU A 232 6.91 -0.54 -21.16
N ASP A 233 8.16 -0.87 -21.45
CA ASP A 233 9.09 -1.49 -20.51
C ASP A 233 10.55 -1.08 -20.79
N TYR A 234 11.40 -1.20 -19.78
CA TYR A 234 12.82 -0.90 -19.85
C TYR A 234 13.63 -2.14 -20.24
N HIS A 235 14.35 -2.01 -21.35
CA HIS A 235 15.29 -3.01 -21.82
C HIS A 235 16.70 -2.41 -21.94
N TYR A 236 17.73 -3.22 -21.72
CA TYR A 236 19.12 -2.85 -21.94
C TYR A 236 19.81 -3.87 -22.85
N ASN A 237 20.84 -3.39 -23.55
CA ASN A 237 21.69 -4.21 -24.41
C ASN A 237 23.03 -4.45 -23.69
N PRO A 238 23.32 -5.69 -23.24
CA PRO A 238 24.62 -6.00 -22.65
C PRO A 238 25.75 -5.74 -23.66
N PRO A 239 26.87 -5.13 -23.23
CA PRO A 239 27.98 -4.88 -24.13
C PRO A 239 28.55 -6.19 -24.70
N GLY A 240 28.76 -6.23 -26.02
CA GLY A 240 29.45 -7.35 -26.70
C GLY A 240 28.57 -8.54 -27.11
N ILE A 241 27.25 -8.49 -26.95
CA ILE A 241 26.34 -9.59 -27.36
C ILE A 241 25.46 -9.15 -28.53
N ARG A 242 25.42 -9.95 -29.61
CA ARG A 242 24.33 -9.96 -30.59
C ARG A 242 23.22 -10.87 -30.06
N GLY A 243 22.07 -10.31 -29.71
CA GLY A 243 20.92 -11.05 -29.16
C GLY A 243 19.77 -10.14 -28.82
N GLU A 244 18.68 -10.71 -28.27
CA GLU A 244 17.51 -9.97 -27.84
C GLU A 244 17.84 -9.07 -26.61
N PRO A 245 17.26 -7.86 -26.53
CA PRO A 245 17.41 -6.98 -25.37
C PRO A 245 16.98 -7.67 -24.07
N ARG A 246 17.67 -7.37 -22.96
CA ARG A 246 17.32 -7.92 -21.66
C ARG A 246 16.45 -6.94 -20.88
N TYR A 247 15.46 -7.46 -20.16
CA TYR A 247 14.71 -6.67 -19.19
C TYR A 247 15.65 -6.07 -18.13
N VAL A 248 15.51 -4.77 -17.88
CA VAL A 248 16.22 -4.07 -16.79
C VAL A 248 15.69 -4.60 -15.46
N GLU A 249 16.55 -4.98 -14.52
CA GLU A 249 16.13 -5.39 -13.17
C GLU A 249 15.71 -4.16 -12.33
N GLY A 250 14.93 -4.35 -11.27
CA GLY A 250 14.51 -3.24 -10.41
C GLY A 250 13.53 -2.29 -11.10
N VAL A 251 12.56 -2.84 -11.84
CA VAL A 251 11.48 -2.07 -12.49
C VAL A 251 10.15 -2.59 -11.97
N VAL A 252 9.25 -1.68 -11.58
CA VAL A 252 7.91 -2.01 -11.07
C VAL A 252 6.85 -1.22 -11.83
N ARG A 253 5.65 -1.79 -11.96
CA ARG A 253 4.46 -1.08 -12.43
C ARG A 253 3.78 -0.44 -11.22
N PHE A 254 3.44 0.84 -11.29
CA PHE A 254 2.85 1.57 -10.16
C PHE A 254 1.58 2.30 -10.56
N ALA A 255 0.53 2.19 -9.75
CA ALA A 255 -0.71 2.92 -9.93
C ALA A 255 -1.34 3.31 -8.58
N LYS A 256 -1.82 4.55 -8.47
CA LYS A 256 -2.63 5.01 -7.34
C LYS A 256 -4.10 4.97 -7.72
N LEU A 257 -4.93 4.29 -6.95
CA LEU A 257 -6.34 4.06 -7.27
C LEU A 257 -7.24 5.24 -6.89
N HIS A 258 -6.86 6.03 -5.88
CA HIS A 258 -7.66 7.16 -5.38
C HIS A 258 -7.10 8.53 -5.78
N GLY A 259 -5.96 8.54 -6.49
CA GLY A 259 -5.25 9.76 -6.88
C GLY A 259 -4.03 10.05 -6.01
N SER A 260 -3.49 11.26 -6.11
CA SER A 260 -2.34 11.70 -5.32
C SER A 260 -2.40 13.19 -5.02
N ILE A 261 -1.70 13.59 -3.97
CA ILE A 261 -1.55 15.00 -3.62
C ILE A 261 -0.86 15.85 -4.68
N ASP A 262 -0.12 15.22 -5.60
CA ASP A 262 0.60 15.90 -6.67
C ASP A 262 -0.07 15.73 -8.05
N TRP A 263 -1.32 15.26 -8.10
CA TRP A 263 -2.09 15.17 -9.35
C TRP A 263 -3.06 16.34 -9.48
N GLU A 264 -3.02 17.02 -10.62
CA GLU A 264 -3.89 18.16 -10.92
C GLU A 264 -4.61 18.00 -12.27
N PHE A 265 -5.84 18.53 -12.35
CA PHE A 265 -6.54 18.78 -13.60
C PHE A 265 -5.98 20.03 -14.29
N ASP A 266 -5.55 19.87 -15.53
CA ASP A 266 -5.11 20.94 -16.45
C ASP A 266 -6.01 20.89 -17.70
N GLY A 267 -7.18 21.51 -17.59
CA GLY A 267 -8.28 21.32 -18.54
C GLY A 267 -8.74 19.85 -18.54
N ASP A 268 -8.80 19.23 -19.71
CA ASP A 268 -9.21 17.81 -19.87
C ASP A 268 -8.07 16.81 -19.59
N ARG A 269 -6.91 17.28 -19.10
CA ARG A 269 -5.73 16.45 -18.85
C ARG A 269 -5.45 16.35 -17.36
N ILE A 270 -4.82 15.24 -16.98
CA ILE A 270 -4.27 15.07 -15.63
C ILE A 270 -2.76 15.17 -15.72
N VAL A 271 -2.19 16.04 -14.91
CA VAL A 271 -0.77 16.32 -14.85
C VAL A 271 -0.22 16.03 -13.46
N LYS A 272 1.04 15.64 -13.39
CA LYS A 272 1.76 15.50 -12.12
C LYS A 272 2.53 16.77 -11.84
N THR A 273 2.20 17.45 -10.75
CA THR A 273 2.81 18.71 -10.38
C THR A 273 4.11 18.45 -9.61
N PRO A 274 5.23 19.08 -9.99
CA PRO A 274 6.52 18.81 -9.37
C PRO A 274 6.58 19.48 -7.99
N ILE A 275 6.25 18.70 -6.95
CA ILE A 275 6.36 19.10 -5.55
C ILE A 275 7.43 18.22 -4.92
N SER A 276 8.41 18.79 -4.22
CA SER A 276 9.38 17.97 -3.49
C SER A 276 8.68 17.17 -2.39
N PHE A 277 9.21 16.00 -2.06
CA PHE A 277 8.67 15.16 -1.00
C PHE A 277 8.79 15.87 0.36
N GLY A 278 7.69 16.01 1.11
CA GLY A 278 7.68 16.67 2.43
C GLY A 278 7.91 18.19 2.43
N GLU A 279 7.97 18.85 1.27
CA GLU A 279 8.01 20.31 1.17
C GLU A 279 6.64 20.89 0.86
N MET A 280 6.30 21.98 1.56
CA MET A 280 5.04 22.69 1.31
C MET A 280 5.11 23.43 -0.03
N PRO A 281 4.15 23.23 -0.94
CA PRO A 281 4.08 23.99 -2.18
C PRO A 281 3.69 25.45 -1.90
N ASN A 282 3.76 26.29 -2.93
CA ASN A 282 3.31 27.68 -2.82
C ASN A 282 1.81 27.77 -2.51
N GLU A 283 1.36 28.92 -1.99
CA GLU A 283 -0.06 29.10 -1.64
C GLU A 283 -1.00 28.94 -2.84
N ASP A 284 -0.52 29.25 -4.05
CA ASP A 284 -1.29 29.11 -5.29
C ASP A 284 -1.66 27.66 -5.63
N PHE A 285 -0.84 26.69 -5.19
CA PHE A 285 -1.13 25.27 -5.35
C PHE A 285 -2.43 24.87 -4.64
N PHE A 286 -2.65 25.39 -3.43
CA PHE A 286 -3.86 25.16 -2.65
C PHE A 286 -4.99 26.15 -2.94
N LYS A 287 -4.92 26.90 -4.04
CA LYS A 287 -6.02 27.76 -4.46
C LYS A 287 -7.08 26.93 -5.19
N ASN A 288 -8.26 26.81 -4.59
CA ASN A 288 -9.40 26.02 -5.08
C ASN A 288 -9.06 24.53 -5.29
N PRO A 289 -8.60 23.80 -4.25
CA PRO A 289 -8.19 22.40 -4.39
C PRO A 289 -9.31 21.49 -4.89
N PHE A 290 -10.57 21.84 -4.66
CA PHE A 290 -11.74 21.07 -5.11
C PHE A 290 -11.80 20.88 -6.63
N GLU A 291 -11.50 21.93 -7.40
CA GLU A 291 -11.54 21.88 -8.87
C GLU A 291 -10.23 21.36 -9.47
N LYS A 292 -9.12 21.52 -8.74
CA LYS A 292 -7.78 21.25 -9.27
C LYS A 292 -7.28 19.86 -8.94
N VAL A 293 -7.45 19.40 -7.71
CA VAL A 293 -6.72 18.23 -7.22
C VAL A 293 -7.46 16.94 -7.56
N VAL A 294 -6.74 15.95 -8.08
CA VAL A 294 -7.30 14.64 -8.41
C VAL A 294 -7.24 13.73 -7.18
N ILE A 295 -8.16 13.95 -6.24
CA ILE A 295 -8.39 13.12 -5.04
C ILE A 295 -9.86 12.78 -5.00
N TYR A 296 -10.20 11.50 -5.12
CA TYR A 296 -11.58 11.06 -5.08
C TYR A 296 -11.79 10.02 -3.98
N PRO A 297 -12.77 10.24 -3.10
CA PRO A 297 -13.06 9.34 -2.01
C PRO A 297 -13.74 8.06 -2.53
N ASN A 298 -13.57 6.99 -1.77
CA ASN A 298 -14.18 5.66 -1.92
C ASN A 298 -15.51 5.66 -2.69
N SER A 299 -15.52 4.96 -3.82
CA SER A 299 -16.58 4.99 -4.80
C SER A 299 -17.85 4.31 -4.29
N SER A 300 -18.94 5.06 -4.18
CA SER A 300 -20.28 4.47 -4.19
C SER A 300 -20.67 4.09 -5.63
N LYS A 301 -21.65 3.19 -5.77
CA LYS A 301 -22.15 2.64 -7.05
C LYS A 301 -22.53 3.69 -8.11
N ALA A 302 -22.74 4.96 -7.74
CA ALA A 302 -23.11 6.02 -8.66
C ALA A 302 -21.91 6.70 -9.36
N VAL A 303 -20.71 6.62 -8.77
CA VAL A 303 -19.49 7.33 -9.23
C VAL A 303 -18.66 6.44 -10.19
N GLU A 304 -18.79 5.12 -10.10
CA GLU A 304 -17.94 4.15 -10.82
C GLU A 304 -18.09 4.15 -12.34
N THR A 305 -19.25 4.57 -12.87
CA THR A 305 -19.53 4.45 -14.32
C THR A 305 -19.29 5.74 -15.11
N ALA A 306 -19.06 6.88 -14.44
CA ALA A 306 -19.05 8.20 -15.08
C ALA A 306 -17.74 8.98 -14.97
N PHE A 307 -16.85 8.68 -14.01
CA PHE A 307 -15.69 9.53 -13.74
C PHE A 307 -14.40 8.94 -14.33
N PHE A 308 -14.06 9.39 -15.54
CA PHE A 308 -12.69 9.40 -16.05
C PHE A 308 -11.81 10.23 -15.10
N PRO A 309 -10.64 9.78 -14.63
CA PRO A 309 -9.77 8.69 -15.12
C PRO A 309 -9.95 7.31 -14.44
N TYR A 310 -10.79 7.22 -13.41
CA TYR A 310 -10.76 6.12 -12.42
C TYR A 310 -11.07 4.76 -13.01
N SER A 311 -11.98 4.71 -13.99
CA SER A 311 -12.31 3.47 -14.70
C SER A 311 -11.07 2.81 -15.32
N GLU A 312 -10.09 3.59 -15.78
CA GLU A 312 -8.85 3.05 -16.34
C GLU A 312 -7.88 2.57 -15.25
N LEU A 313 -7.79 3.28 -14.11
CA LEU A 313 -6.96 2.88 -12.96
C LEU A 313 -7.48 1.56 -12.34
N PHE A 314 -8.79 1.42 -12.18
CA PHE A 314 -9.40 0.17 -11.71
C PHE A 314 -9.34 -0.95 -12.73
N ARG A 315 -9.39 -0.63 -14.03
CA ARG A 315 -9.14 -1.61 -15.09
C ARG A 315 -7.71 -2.16 -15.04
N ASP A 316 -6.71 -1.33 -14.73
CA ASP A 316 -5.34 -1.81 -14.52
C ASP A 316 -5.25 -2.76 -13.34
N PHE A 317 -5.87 -2.38 -12.21
CA PHE A 317 -5.93 -3.23 -11.03
C PHE A 317 -6.57 -4.58 -11.33
N SER A 318 -7.78 -4.57 -11.92
CA SER A 318 -8.49 -5.78 -12.31
C SER A 318 -7.68 -6.63 -13.29
N THR A 319 -7.06 -6.02 -14.32
CA THR A 319 -6.25 -6.76 -15.29
C THR A 319 -5.01 -7.39 -14.66
N ALA A 320 -4.37 -6.70 -13.70
CA ALA A 320 -3.16 -7.19 -13.05
C ALA A 320 -3.46 -8.37 -12.11
N ILE A 321 -4.61 -8.37 -11.44
CA ILE A 321 -4.92 -9.39 -10.41
C ILE A 321 -5.85 -10.51 -10.90
N CYS A 322 -6.83 -10.22 -11.77
CA CYS A 322 -7.84 -11.19 -12.24
C CYS A 322 -7.30 -12.04 -13.40
N ARG A 323 -6.25 -12.81 -13.14
CA ARG A 323 -5.62 -13.74 -14.10
C ARG A 323 -5.11 -15.01 -13.38
N PRO A 324 -4.95 -16.14 -14.08
CA PRO A 324 -4.40 -17.36 -13.49
C PRO A 324 -3.02 -17.15 -12.86
N ASN A 325 -2.66 -17.96 -11.86
CA ASN A 325 -1.37 -17.88 -11.15
C ASN A 325 -1.03 -16.49 -10.56
N SER A 326 -2.05 -15.70 -10.24
CA SER A 326 -1.90 -14.36 -9.69
C SER A 326 -1.99 -14.35 -8.17
N VAL A 327 -1.05 -13.64 -7.55
CA VAL A 327 -1.03 -13.38 -6.12
C VAL A 327 -1.23 -11.89 -5.89
N LEU A 328 -2.18 -11.57 -5.00
CA LEU A 328 -2.31 -10.24 -4.43
C LEU A 328 -1.87 -10.27 -2.97
N VAL A 329 -0.90 -9.42 -2.61
CA VAL A 329 -0.52 -9.16 -1.23
C VAL A 329 -1.09 -7.81 -0.83
N THR A 330 -1.82 -7.73 0.28
CA THR A 330 -2.30 -6.46 0.84
C THR A 330 -1.52 -6.12 2.09
N TYR A 331 -1.02 -4.89 2.21
CA TYR A 331 -0.39 -4.39 3.43
C TYR A 331 -1.11 -3.13 3.94
N GLY A 332 -1.67 -3.21 5.15
CA GLY A 332 -2.33 -2.05 5.76
C GLY A 332 -3.58 -1.55 5.01
N TYR A 333 -4.15 -2.38 4.14
CA TYR A 333 -5.41 -2.09 3.45
C TYR A 333 -6.59 -2.39 4.38
N GLY A 334 -7.43 -1.38 4.60
CA GLY A 334 -8.52 -1.47 5.59
C GLY A 334 -9.78 -2.20 5.13
N PHE A 335 -9.86 -2.69 3.88
CA PHE A 335 -11.06 -3.32 3.30
C PHE A 335 -12.30 -2.41 3.37
N GLY A 336 -12.10 -1.09 3.35
CA GLY A 336 -13.18 -0.11 3.33
C GLY A 336 -13.75 0.15 1.94
N ASP A 337 -12.98 -0.15 0.89
CA ASP A 337 -13.38 0.14 -0.47
C ASP A 337 -14.15 -1.03 -1.07
N SER A 338 -15.44 -0.80 -1.32
CA SER A 338 -16.34 -1.86 -1.79
C SER A 338 -16.04 -2.29 -3.22
N HIS A 339 -15.47 -1.40 -4.03
CA HIS A 339 -15.11 -1.67 -5.41
C HIS A 339 -13.85 -2.53 -5.49
N ILE A 340 -12.80 -2.13 -4.77
CA ILE A 340 -11.57 -2.92 -4.64
C ILE A 340 -11.91 -4.30 -4.08
N ASN A 341 -12.72 -4.37 -3.02
CA ASN A 341 -13.14 -5.64 -2.45
C ASN A 341 -13.88 -6.52 -3.46
N ARG A 342 -14.76 -5.95 -4.29
CA ARG A 342 -15.46 -6.69 -5.35
C ARG A 342 -14.48 -7.26 -6.38
N ILE A 343 -13.50 -6.47 -6.84
CA ILE A 343 -12.47 -6.94 -7.79
C ILE A 343 -11.62 -8.06 -7.16
N ILE A 344 -11.29 -7.98 -5.86
CA ILE A 344 -10.56 -9.05 -5.17
C ILE A 344 -11.42 -10.31 -5.06
N LEU A 345 -12.73 -10.20 -4.79
CA LEU A 345 -13.64 -11.36 -4.80
C LEU A 345 -13.72 -11.98 -6.21
N ASP A 346 -13.79 -11.15 -7.25
CA ASP A 346 -13.77 -11.61 -8.65
C ASP A 346 -12.47 -12.34 -8.98
N MET A 347 -11.31 -11.84 -8.52
CA MET A 347 -10.03 -12.53 -8.63
C MET A 347 -10.10 -13.93 -8.00
N LEU A 348 -10.62 -14.04 -6.78
CA LEU A 348 -10.68 -15.29 -6.03
C LEU A 348 -11.62 -16.34 -6.65
N THR A 349 -12.48 -15.98 -7.61
CA THR A 349 -13.23 -16.97 -8.39
C THR A 349 -12.34 -17.85 -9.26
N ILE A 350 -11.10 -17.42 -9.55
CA ILE A 350 -10.10 -18.17 -10.31
C ILE A 350 -9.34 -19.10 -9.34
N PRO A 351 -9.42 -20.43 -9.46
CA PRO A 351 -8.87 -21.34 -8.43
C PRO A 351 -7.35 -21.22 -8.19
N SER A 352 -6.58 -20.78 -9.20
CA SER A 352 -5.12 -20.63 -9.12
C SER A 352 -4.66 -19.31 -8.48
N THR A 353 -5.58 -18.43 -8.06
CA THR A 353 -5.21 -17.15 -7.44
C THR A 353 -5.09 -17.26 -5.94
N HIS A 354 -4.25 -16.41 -5.34
CA HIS A 354 -4.02 -16.38 -3.90
C HIS A 354 -4.04 -14.95 -3.36
N LEU A 355 -4.59 -14.75 -2.16
CA LEU A 355 -4.64 -13.48 -1.45
C LEU A 355 -3.89 -13.58 -0.13
N VAL A 356 -2.91 -12.71 0.06
CA VAL A 356 -2.18 -12.55 1.33
C VAL A 356 -2.66 -11.26 2.00
N ILE A 357 -3.24 -11.37 3.20
CA ILE A 357 -3.70 -10.23 3.99
C ILE A 357 -2.72 -9.98 5.14
N ILE A 358 -2.01 -8.85 5.08
CA ILE A 358 -1.10 -8.40 6.13
C ILE A 358 -1.68 -7.13 6.77
N SER A 359 -2.13 -7.23 8.02
CA SER A 359 -2.83 -6.13 8.70
C SER A 359 -2.54 -6.13 10.20
N ARG A 360 -2.36 -4.94 10.80
CA ARG A 360 -2.11 -4.81 12.24
C ARG A 360 -3.32 -5.20 13.10
N ASP A 361 -4.53 -5.12 12.54
CA ASP A 361 -5.79 -5.47 13.20
C ASP A 361 -6.83 -5.99 12.19
N LEU A 362 -8.04 -6.27 12.68
CA LEU A 362 -9.18 -6.75 11.86
C LEU A 362 -9.98 -5.63 11.17
N ALA A 363 -9.49 -4.39 11.18
CA ALA A 363 -10.07 -3.20 10.55
C ALA A 363 -11.56 -3.01 10.91
N TYR A 364 -11.89 -2.98 12.21
CA TYR A 364 -13.27 -2.94 12.73
C TYR A 364 -14.14 -4.12 12.23
N GLY A 365 -13.52 -5.29 12.12
CA GLY A 365 -14.16 -6.52 11.64
C GLY A 365 -14.41 -6.58 10.14
N ARG A 366 -13.97 -5.58 9.35
CA ARG A 366 -14.13 -5.58 7.88
C ARG A 366 -13.39 -6.76 7.24
N ILE A 367 -12.17 -7.02 7.67
CA ILE A 367 -11.38 -8.17 7.19
C ILE A 367 -12.10 -9.48 7.48
N LYS A 368 -12.65 -9.65 8.69
CA LYS A 368 -13.45 -10.83 9.07
C LYS A 368 -14.68 -11.00 8.17
N ARG A 369 -15.40 -9.92 7.85
CA ARG A 369 -16.57 -9.96 6.95
C ARG A 369 -16.17 -10.31 5.51
N PHE A 370 -15.02 -9.85 5.07
CA PHE A 370 -14.48 -10.15 3.75
C PHE A 370 -14.08 -11.63 3.63
N ILE A 371 -13.33 -12.16 4.61
CA ILE A 371 -12.87 -13.56 4.62
C ILE A 371 -14.04 -14.55 4.59
N LYS A 372 -15.17 -14.24 5.23
CA LYS A 372 -16.39 -15.07 5.18
C LYS A 372 -16.95 -15.31 3.77
N GLN A 373 -16.58 -14.48 2.80
CA GLN A 373 -17.01 -14.61 1.41
C GLN A 373 -15.97 -15.34 0.54
N CYS A 374 -14.82 -15.71 1.11
CA CYS A 374 -13.69 -16.25 0.39
C CYS A 374 -13.53 -17.76 0.66
N ASN A 375 -12.89 -18.46 -0.28
CA ASN A 375 -12.38 -19.80 -0.03
C ASN A 375 -11.07 -19.71 0.76
N LEU A 376 -11.02 -20.31 1.95
CA LEU A 376 -9.87 -20.28 2.85
C LEU A 376 -8.59 -20.81 2.20
N SER A 377 -8.69 -21.76 1.25
CA SER A 377 -7.51 -22.34 0.61
C SER A 377 -6.73 -21.40 -0.28
N GLN A 378 -7.33 -20.26 -0.63
CA GLN A 378 -6.70 -19.21 -1.43
C GLN A 378 -6.20 -18.05 -0.55
N LEU A 379 -6.21 -18.22 0.77
CA LEU A 379 -5.86 -17.16 1.72
C LEU A 379 -4.57 -17.44 2.47
N THR A 380 -3.86 -16.36 2.80
CA THR A 380 -2.83 -16.33 3.83
C THR A 380 -3.06 -15.10 4.70
N LEU A 381 -3.10 -15.28 6.00
CA LEU A 381 -3.38 -14.19 6.95
C LEU A 381 -2.19 -14.00 7.87
N LEU A 382 -1.68 -12.77 7.91
CA LEU A 382 -0.74 -12.28 8.90
C LEU A 382 -1.42 -11.08 9.57
N ILE A 383 -2.25 -11.34 10.57
CA ILE A 383 -3.04 -10.30 11.23
C ILE A 383 -2.61 -10.19 12.70
N GLY A 384 -2.30 -8.98 13.15
CA GLY A 384 -1.88 -8.71 14.53
C GLY A 384 -0.63 -7.86 14.60
N LYS A 385 -0.36 -7.27 15.77
CA LYS A 385 0.77 -6.34 15.94
C LYS A 385 2.12 -7.04 15.76
N ASP A 386 2.27 -8.24 16.33
CA ASP A 386 3.53 -8.97 16.30
C ASP A 386 3.81 -9.64 14.95
N LEU A 387 2.82 -9.69 14.05
CA LEU A 387 2.96 -10.21 12.68
C LEU A 387 3.09 -9.12 11.62
N ALA A 388 2.33 -8.03 11.77
CA ALA A 388 2.12 -7.03 10.72
C ALA A 388 2.57 -5.62 11.08
N ASP A 389 3.17 -5.41 12.26
CA ASP A 389 3.93 -4.18 12.50
C ASP A 389 5.01 -4.00 11.42
N PHE A 390 5.15 -2.76 10.93
CA PHE A 390 5.99 -2.47 9.78
C PHE A 390 7.47 -2.85 10.00
N SER A 391 8.01 -2.50 11.16
CA SER A 391 9.41 -2.80 11.50
C SER A 391 9.61 -4.30 11.68
N ILE A 392 8.68 -4.98 12.37
CA ILE A 392 8.78 -6.42 12.61
C ILE A 392 8.67 -7.20 11.30
N LEU A 393 7.61 -6.94 10.52
CA LEU A 393 7.35 -7.59 9.24
C LEU A 393 8.56 -7.49 8.31
N THR A 394 9.08 -6.28 8.14
CA THR A 394 10.18 -6.01 7.20
C THR A 394 11.50 -6.64 7.64
N LYS A 395 11.80 -6.65 8.95
CA LYS A 395 13.07 -7.19 9.46
C LYS A 395 13.09 -8.70 9.53
N PHE A 396 11.96 -9.31 9.90
CA PHE A 396 11.94 -10.71 10.31
C PHE A 396 11.17 -11.62 9.36
N TYR A 397 10.13 -11.15 8.67
CA TYR A 397 9.19 -12.06 8.00
C TYR A 397 9.18 -11.95 6.48
N LEU A 398 9.43 -10.76 5.93
CA LEU A 398 9.52 -10.62 4.48
C LEU A 398 10.75 -11.36 3.94
N PRO A 399 10.62 -12.03 2.78
CA PRO A 399 11.76 -12.65 2.12
C PRO A 399 12.87 -11.63 1.89
N LYS A 400 14.11 -12.06 2.12
CA LYS A 400 15.25 -11.28 1.66
C LYS A 400 15.24 -11.19 0.13
N PRO A 401 15.82 -10.13 -0.45
CA PRO A 401 15.86 -9.93 -1.89
C PRO A 401 16.41 -11.18 -2.59
N ALA A 402 15.64 -11.78 -3.50
CA ALA A 402 16.09 -12.94 -4.30
C ALA A 402 17.30 -12.63 -5.20
N ILE A 403 17.67 -11.35 -5.30
CA ILE A 403 18.85 -10.85 -6.03
C ILE A 403 20.14 -11.06 -5.22
N ASP A 404 20.06 -11.48 -3.95
CA ASP A 404 21.24 -11.82 -3.15
C ASP A 404 21.87 -13.18 -3.54
N ARG A 405 22.12 -13.35 -4.84
CA ARG A 405 22.93 -14.43 -5.41
C ARG A 405 24.32 -14.49 -4.77
N ILE A 406 24.80 -13.39 -4.22
CA ILE A 406 26.08 -13.33 -3.53
C ILE A 406 25.98 -14.10 -2.22
N THR A 407 24.95 -13.89 -1.41
CA THR A 407 24.72 -14.67 -0.18
C THR A 407 24.39 -16.13 -0.49
N GLU A 408 23.58 -16.43 -1.51
CA GLU A 408 23.38 -17.82 -1.94
C GLU A 408 24.70 -18.49 -2.35
N ARG A 409 25.53 -17.80 -3.14
CA ARG A 409 26.87 -18.27 -3.52
C ARG A 409 27.77 -18.40 -2.31
N GLN A 410 27.69 -17.49 -1.34
CA GLN A 410 28.47 -17.54 -0.11
C GLN A 410 28.10 -18.78 0.71
N VAL A 411 26.80 -19.05 0.92
CA VAL A 411 26.30 -20.25 1.60
C VAL A 411 26.78 -21.50 0.87
N ALA A 412 26.57 -21.59 -0.44
CA ALA A 412 27.04 -22.73 -1.24
C ALA A 412 28.57 -22.91 -1.19
N ILE A 413 29.34 -21.82 -1.11
CA ILE A 413 30.80 -21.86 -0.93
C ILE A 413 31.16 -22.32 0.49
N LEU A 414 30.43 -21.89 1.51
CA LEU A 414 30.64 -22.30 2.91
C LEU A 414 30.32 -23.79 3.12
N GLU A 415 29.24 -24.28 2.51
CA GLU A 415 28.87 -25.70 2.47
C GLU A 415 29.97 -26.53 1.82
N LYS A 416 30.42 -26.11 0.62
CA LYS A 416 31.54 -26.75 -0.09
C LYS A 416 32.86 -26.73 0.69
N ARG A 417 33.04 -25.76 1.60
CA ARG A 417 34.21 -25.64 2.49
C ARG A 417 34.06 -26.44 3.80
N GLY A 418 32.95 -27.15 3.99
CA GLY A 418 32.71 -27.97 5.19
C GLY A 418 32.57 -27.17 6.48
N LYS A 419 32.24 -25.87 6.40
CA LYS A 419 32.13 -24.97 7.57
C LYS A 419 30.72 -24.87 8.16
N LEU A 420 29.75 -25.60 7.61
CA LEU A 420 28.39 -25.71 8.13
C LEU A 420 28.24 -27.07 8.82
N SER A 421 28.54 -27.14 10.12
CA SER A 421 28.06 -28.22 10.98
C SER A 421 26.59 -27.94 11.34
N LYS A 422 25.77 -28.99 11.35
CA LYS A 422 24.29 -29.01 11.54
C LYS A 422 23.76 -28.42 12.88
N GLU A 423 24.57 -27.70 13.65
CA GLU A 423 24.16 -27.10 14.93
C GLU A 423 24.01 -25.57 14.89
N ASN A 424 24.28 -24.92 13.74
CA ASN A 424 24.35 -23.46 13.66
C ASN A 424 23.22 -22.75 12.90
N ASP A 425 22.13 -23.42 12.51
CA ASP A 425 20.97 -22.73 11.88
C ASP A 425 20.38 -21.61 12.77
N ASN A 426 20.69 -21.62 14.07
CA ASN A 426 20.24 -20.61 15.03
C ASN A 426 21.15 -19.37 15.15
N ASN A 427 22.29 -19.26 14.45
CA ASN A 427 23.25 -18.16 14.69
C ASN A 427 24.04 -17.64 13.47
N ILE A 428 23.58 -17.83 12.23
CA ILE A 428 24.35 -17.40 11.04
C ILE A 428 24.33 -15.89 10.78
N PHE A 429 23.58 -15.10 11.55
CA PHE A 429 23.63 -13.64 11.42
C PHE A 429 23.80 -12.96 12.78
N PRO A 430 25.01 -12.53 13.15
CA PRO A 430 25.11 -11.43 14.11
C PRO A 430 24.46 -10.23 13.43
N ILE A 431 23.46 -9.67 14.09
CA ILE A 431 23.04 -8.28 13.88
C ILE A 431 24.33 -7.48 14.11
N LYS A 432 25.01 -7.04 13.04
CA LYS A 432 26.08 -6.07 13.18
C LYS A 432 25.42 -4.75 13.56
N GLU A 433 25.34 -4.51 14.86
CA GLU A 433 25.52 -3.18 15.42
C GLU A 433 26.80 -2.57 14.84
N GLY A 434 26.77 -1.25 14.66
CA GLY A 434 27.50 -0.51 13.63
C GLY A 434 28.98 -0.84 13.45
N VAL A 435 29.45 -0.77 12.19
CA VAL A 435 30.88 -0.67 11.88
C VAL A 435 31.11 0.36 10.77
N ASN A 436 31.60 1.50 11.23
CA ASN A 436 32.64 2.37 10.65
C ASN A 436 32.64 2.64 9.14
N SER A 437 32.30 3.89 8.83
CA SER A 437 32.77 4.63 7.67
C SER A 437 34.28 4.91 7.78
N GLU A 438 35.09 4.15 7.06
CA GLU A 438 36.33 4.65 6.45
C GLU A 438 36.49 3.99 5.08
N LEU A 439 36.06 4.73 4.04
CA LEU A 439 36.66 4.92 2.70
C LEU A 439 35.59 5.30 1.67
#